data_AF-A0AAW5FV33-F1
#
_entry.id   AF-A0AAW5FV33-F1
#
_cell.length_a   1.000
_cell.length_b   1.000
_cell.length_c   1.000
_cell.angle_alpha   90.00
_cell.angle_beta   90.00
_cell.angle_gamma   90.00
#
_symmetry.space_group_name_H-M   'P 1'
#
loop_
_entity.id
_entity.type
_entity.pdbx_description
1 polymer ?
#
loop_
_entity_poly.entity_id
_entity_poly.type
_entity_poly.pdbx_seq_one_letter_code
_entity_poly.pdbx_strand_id
1 'polypeptide(L)' 'MSTAIELIVEGFTRLKDRQSLEDLRMHRRRLAVDLKARMGFDYRLSITQVEQDIAAVEAGLNTLSGPIGG' A
#
# COMPACT_ATOMS: atom_id res chain seq x y z
N MET A 1 -4.79 -0.80 -16.69
CA MET A 1 -5.98 -0.54 -15.88
C MET A 1 -5.47 -0.16 -14.51
N SER A 2 -5.62 1.10 -14.08
CA SER A 2 -5.21 1.50 -12.73
C SER A 2 -6.12 0.82 -11.72
N THR A 3 -5.50 0.15 -10.76
CA THR A 3 -6.20 -0.47 -9.63
C THR A 3 -6.78 0.61 -8.72
N ALA A 4 -7.82 0.28 -7.96
CA ALA A 4 -8.46 1.23 -7.05
C ALA A 4 -7.45 1.82 -6.03
N ILE A 5 -6.46 1.02 -5.61
CA ILE A 5 -5.41 1.47 -4.70
C ILE A 5 -4.51 2.53 -5.34
N GLU A 6 -4.16 2.40 -6.62
CA GLU A 6 -3.32 3.38 -7.31
C GLU A 6 -4.03 4.74 -7.42
N LEU A 7 -5.35 4.76 -7.67
CA LEU A 7 -6.14 6.00 -7.71
C LEU A 7 -6.22 6.67 -6.33
N ILE A 8 -6.37 5.88 -5.26
CA ILE A 8 -6.37 6.38 -3.87
C ILE A 8 -5.00 6.99 -3.54
N VAL A 9 -3.91 6.28 -3.87
CA VAL A 9 -2.54 6.75 -3.65
C VAL A 9 -2.26 8.01 -4.45
N GLU A 10 -2.69 8.06 -5.72
CA GLU A 10 -2.58 9.25 -6.55
C GLU A 10 -3.30 10.45 -5.93
N GLY A 11 -4.51 10.24 -5.39
CA GLY A 11 -5.24 11.27 -4.66
C GLY A 11 -4.45 11.83 -3.48
N PHE A 12 -3.91 10.98 -2.61
CA PHE A 12 -3.13 11.42 -1.46
C PHE A 12 -1.79 12.06 -1.83
N THR A 13 -1.11 11.55 -2.86
CA THR A 13 0.15 12.16 -3.34
C THR A 13 -0.08 13.54 -3.94
N ARG A 14 -1.16 13.75 -4.70
CA ARG A 14 -1.56 15.08 -5.18
C ARG A 14 -1.88 16.05 -4.04
N LEU A 15 -2.49 15.55 -2.97
CA LEU A 15 -2.77 16.33 -1.75
C LEU A 15 -1.54 16.49 -0.83
N LYS A 16 -0.39 15.88 -1.17
CA LYS A 16 0.81 15.80 -0.33
C LYS A 16 0.53 15.25 1.08
N ASP A 17 -0.50 14.43 1.20
CA ASP A 17 -0.91 13.85 2.46
C ASP A 17 -0.10 12.59 2.75
N ARG A 18 1.11 12.81 3.25
CA ARG A 18 2.02 11.74 3.63
C ARG A 18 1.46 10.90 4.80
N GLN A 19 0.81 11.55 5.77
CA GLN A 19 0.30 10.88 6.96
C GLN A 19 -0.77 9.85 6.57
N SER A 20 -1.74 10.23 5.74
CA SER A 20 -2.77 9.31 5.26
C SER A 20 -2.19 8.12 4.47
N LEU A 21 -1.11 8.33 3.70
CA LEU A 21 -0.42 7.23 3.02
C LEU A 21 0.33 6.31 3.99
N GLU A 22 0.95 6.86 5.04
CA GLU A 22 1.61 6.05 6.08
C GLU A 22 0.58 5.23 6.88
N ASP A 23 -0.56 5.81 7.22
CA ASP A 23 -1.67 5.13 7.89
C ASP A 23 -2.25 4.02 7.00
N LEU A 24 -2.44 4.30 5.70
CA LEU A 24 -2.87 3.31 4.71
C LEU A 24 -1.87 2.15 4.60
N ARG A 25 -0.56 2.45 4.57
CA ARG A 25 0.49 1.43 4.55
C ARG A 25 0.46 0.57 5.81
N MET A 26 0.32 1.19 6.98
CA MET A 26 0.25 0.47 8.27
C MET A 26 -0.96 -0.48 8.29
N HIS A 27 -2.13 0.01 7.87
CA HIS A 27 -3.35 -0.79 7.80
C HIS A 27 -3.17 -1.99 6.87
N ARG A 28 -2.60 -1.79 5.67
CA ARG A 28 -2.39 -2.86 4.69
C ARG A 28 -1.37 -3.89 5.17
N ARG A 29 -0.29 -3.47 5.84
CA ARG A 29 0.69 -4.38 6.45
C ARG A 29 0.08 -5.23 7.54
N ARG A 30 -0.75 -4.63 8.41
CA ARG A 30 -1.48 -5.39 9.44
C ARG A 30 -2.39 -6.43 8.83
N LEU A 31 -3.14 -6.06 7.79
CA LEU A 31 -3.99 -7.00 7.06
C LEU A 31 -3.19 -8.16 6.44
N ALA A 32 -2.01 -7.90 5.87
CA ALA A 32 -1.15 -8.95 5.34
C ALA A 32 -0.68 -9.94 6.42
N VAL A 33 -0.31 -9.44 7.60
CA VAL A 33 0.08 -10.27 8.75
C VAL A 33 -1.11 -11.12 9.22
N ASP A 34 -2.29 -10.50 9.36
CA ASP A 34 -3.50 -11.20 9.80
C ASP A 34 -3.92 -12.28 8.80
N LEU A 35 -3.81 -12.02 7.49
CA LEU A 35 -4.08 -13.02 6.44
C LEU A 35 -3.07 -14.16 6.43
N LYS A 36 -1.77 -13.87 6.65
CA LYS A 36 -0.72 -14.89 6.76
C LYS A 36 -0.87 -15.77 8.01
N ALA A 37 -1.44 -15.23 9.08
CA ALA A 37 -1.69 -15.96 10.32
C ALA A 37 -2.92 -16.89 10.25
N ARG A 38 -3.82 -16.68 9.29
CA ARG A 38 -5.02 -17.52 9.12
C ARG A 38 -4.68 -18.83 8.43
N MET A 39 -4.91 -19.94 9.12
CA MET A 39 -4.87 -21.29 8.55
C MET A 39 -6.29 -21.73 8.13
N GLY A 40 -6.38 -22.61 7.12
CA GLY A 40 -7.64 -23.25 6.72
C GLY A 40 -8.25 -22.78 5.40
N PHE A 41 -7.66 -21.80 4.72
CA PHE A 41 -8.04 -21.37 3.36
C PHE A 41 -6.80 -20.95 2.56
N ASP A 42 -6.86 -21.10 1.24
CA ASP A 42 -5.81 -20.60 0.35
C ASP A 42 -5.98 -19.08 0.14
N TYR A 43 -5.36 -18.30 1.02
CA TYR A 43 -5.33 -16.84 0.93
C TYR A 43 -4.19 -16.32 0.05
N ARG A 44 -3.47 -17.15 -0.70
CA ARG A 44 -2.29 -16.71 -1.48
C ARG A 44 -2.61 -15.55 -2.42
N LEU A 45 -3.74 -15.62 -3.13
CA LEU A 45 -4.17 -14.55 -4.03
C LEU A 45 -4.47 -13.25 -3.27
N SER A 46 -5.16 -13.34 -2.13
CA SER A 46 -5.46 -12.17 -1.28
C SER A 46 -4.20 -11.56 -0.68
N ILE A 47 -3.25 -12.39 -0.26
CA ILE A 47 -1.95 -11.95 0.25
C ILE A 47 -1.19 -11.21 -0.85
N THR A 48 -1.09 -11.80 -2.05
CA THR A 48 -0.44 -11.15 -3.21
C THR A 48 -1.09 -9.81 -3.53
N GLN A 49 -2.42 -9.72 -3.52
CA GLN A 49 -3.12 -8.47 -3.77
C GLN A 49 -2.80 -7.42 -2.70
N VAL A 50 -2.80 -7.79 -1.41
CA VAL A 50 -2.45 -6.86 -0.34
C VAL A 50 -0.98 -6.43 -0.42
N GLU A 51 -0.07 -7.31 -0.83
CA GLU A 51 1.34 -6.96 -1.05
C GLU A 51 1.52 -5.99 -2.22
N GLN A 52 0.76 -6.16 -3.32
CA GLN A 52 0.72 -5.20 -4.42
C GLN A 52 0.18 -3.84 -3.97
N ASP A 53 -0.88 -3.83 -3.14
CA ASP A 53 -1.44 -2.61 -2.58
C ASP A 53 -0.41 -1.88 -1.70
N ILE A 54 0.37 -2.60 -0.89
CA ILE A 54 1.47 -2.03 -0.08
C ILE A 54 2.52 -1.40 -1.00
N ALA A 55 2.92 -2.09 -2.07
CA ALA A 55 3.93 -1.59 -3.00
C ALA A 55 3.49 -0.29 -3.70
N ALA A 56 2.22 -0.18 -4.09
CA ALA A 56 1.66 1.04 -4.67
C ALA A 56 1.71 2.22 -3.68
N VAL A 57 1.36 1.98 -2.41
CA VAL A 57 1.41 3.01 -1.36
C VAL A 57 2.85 3.44 -1.07
N GLU A 58 3.79 2.49 -1.03
CA GLU A 58 5.22 2.79 -0.84
C GLU A 58 5.80 3.60 -1.99
N ALA A 59 5.42 3.29 -3.23
CA ALA A 59 5.79 4.09 -4.39
C ALA A 59 5.26 5.53 -4.27
N GLY A 60 4.00 5.71 -3.86
CA GLY A 60 3.42 7.04 -3.61
C GLY A 60 4.12 7.80 -2.48
N LEU A 61 4.50 7.13 -1.39
CA LEU A 61 5.29 7.76 -0.33
C LEU A 61 6.68 8.19 -0.82
N ASN A 62 7.30 7.39 -1.70
CA ASN A 62 8.61 7.72 -2.27
C ASN A 62 8.53 8.95 -3.19
N THR A 63 7.44 9.13 -3.94
CA THR A 63 7.26 10.34 -4.75
C THR A 63 7.11 11.60 -3.89
N LEU A 64 6.53 11.48 -2.68
CA LEU A 64 6.41 12.58 -1.72
C LEU A 64 7.70 12.88 -0.96
N SER A 65 8.54 11.89 -0.71
CA SER A 65 9.86 12.09 -0.08
C SER A 65 10.83 12.88 -0.97
N GLY A 66 10.51 13.05 -2.26
CA GLY A 66 11.43 13.58 -3.27
C GLY A 66 12.50 12.54 -3.64
N PRO A 67 13.19 12.69 -4.78
CA PRO A 67 14.35 11.85 -5.04
C PRO A 67 15.34 12.06 -3.90
N ILE A 68 15.80 10.96 -3.28
CA ILE A 68 17.09 10.99 -2.61
C ILE A 68 18.09 11.31 -3.73
N GLY A 69 18.35 12.59 -3.93
CA GLY A 69 19.43 13.09 -4.76
C GLY A 69 20.73 12.77 -4.03
N GLY A 70 21.49 11.85 -4.62
CA GLY A 70 22.83 11.44 -4.23
C GLY A 70 23.37 10.49 -5.28
#